data_AF-A0A7W0H8L1-F1
#
_entry.id   AF-A0A7W0H8L1-F1
#
_cell.length_a   1.000
_cell.length_b   1.000
_cell.length_c   1.000
_cell.angle_alpha   90.00
_cell.angle_beta   90.00
_cell.angle_gamma   90.00
#
_symmetry.space_group_name_H-M   'P 1'
#
loop_
_entity.id
_entity.type
_entity.pdbx_description
1 polymer ?
#
loop_
_entity_poly.entity_id
_entity_poly.type
_entity_poly.pdbx_seq_one_letter_code
_entity_poly.pdbx_strand_id
1 'polypeptide(L)'
;MRTSQADFLLDSLDDEQRAVATTLEGPLRVLAGAGTGKTRAITSRIAYGVATRTVVPNEVLAVTFTTRAAGELRQRLAGLGAGGVQARTFHSAALRQARYFWPQVFGGELPAIAASKIGLLSEAAARCRRRADQAELRDLASEIEWAKVSNVRPDDYRVLAGRAG
;
A
#
# COMPACT_ATOMS: atom_id res chain seq x y z
N MET A 1 4.93 -15.83 -38.82
CA MET A 1 3.98 -15.57 -37.72
C MET A 1 4.54 -14.39 -36.93
N ARG A 2 3.91 -13.20 -36.95
CA ARG A 2 4.42 -12.06 -36.18
C ARG A 2 4.01 -12.27 -34.73
N THR A 3 4.95 -12.71 -33.90
CA THR A 3 4.83 -12.67 -32.43
C THR A 3 4.40 -11.25 -32.05
N SER A 4 3.28 -11.12 -31.35
CA SER A 4 2.79 -9.80 -30.97
C SER A 4 3.82 -9.15 -30.04
N GLN A 5 3.92 -7.82 -30.04
CA GLN A 5 4.74 -7.11 -29.05
C GLN A 5 4.30 -7.42 -27.61
N ALA A 6 3.17 -8.10 -27.35
CA ALA A 6 2.82 -8.53 -26.01
C ALA A 6 3.45 -9.88 -25.63
N ASP A 7 3.66 -10.79 -26.60
CA ASP A 7 4.09 -12.16 -26.32
C ASP A 7 5.52 -12.24 -25.79
N PHE A 8 6.41 -11.31 -26.17
CA PHE A 8 7.78 -11.26 -25.63
C PHE A 8 7.82 -11.11 -24.10
N LEU A 9 6.77 -10.52 -23.51
CA LEU A 9 6.64 -10.36 -22.05
C LEU A 9 6.41 -11.69 -21.34
N LEU A 10 6.03 -12.73 -22.09
CA LEU A 10 5.72 -14.06 -21.57
C LEU A 10 6.85 -15.07 -21.81
N ASP A 11 7.71 -14.84 -22.79
CA ASP A 11 8.72 -15.81 -23.27
C ASP A 11 9.67 -16.31 -22.18
N SER A 12 9.89 -15.49 -21.16
CA SER A 12 10.86 -15.77 -20.10
C SER A 12 10.22 -16.29 -18.81
N LEU A 13 8.91 -16.53 -18.82
CA LEU A 13 8.10 -17.01 -17.70
C LEU A 13 7.95 -18.54 -17.76
N ASP A 14 8.01 -19.20 -16.60
CA ASP A 14 7.52 -20.57 -16.45
C ASP A 14 5.98 -20.63 -16.58
N ASP A 15 5.41 -21.84 -16.61
CA ASP A 15 4.00 -22.05 -16.84
C ASP A 15 3.10 -21.40 -15.76
N GLU A 16 3.53 -21.42 -14.49
CA GLU A 16 2.78 -20.80 -13.40
C GLU A 16 2.82 -19.27 -13.48
N GLN A 17 3.99 -18.70 -13.76
CA GLN A 17 4.17 -17.26 -13.95
C GLN A 17 3.41 -16.77 -15.18
N ARG A 18 3.39 -17.55 -16.27
CA ARG A 18 2.63 -17.26 -17.48
C ARG A 18 1.13 -17.29 -17.21
N ALA A 19 0.64 -18.25 -16.42
CA ALA A 19 -0.77 -18.28 -15.99
C ALA A 19 -1.14 -17.03 -15.20
N VAL A 20 -0.27 -16.58 -14.28
CA VAL A 20 -0.45 -15.30 -13.57
C VAL A 20 -0.46 -14.12 -14.54
N ALA A 21 0.46 -14.09 -15.51
CA ALA A 21 0.61 -12.98 -16.44
C ALA A 21 -0.58 -12.82 -17.40
N THR A 22 -1.19 -13.93 -17.81
CA THR A 22 -2.29 -13.97 -18.78
C THR A 22 -3.68 -13.90 -18.15
N THR A 23 -3.80 -14.12 -16.84
CA THR A 23 -5.07 -13.94 -16.11
C THR A 23 -5.31 -12.45 -15.81
N LEU A 24 -5.98 -11.76 -16.73
CA LEU A 24 -6.18 -10.30 -16.65
C LEU A 24 -7.53 -9.88 -16.06
N GLU A 25 -8.50 -10.80 -16.03
CA GLU A 25 -9.85 -10.53 -15.53
C GLU A 25 -10.08 -11.10 -14.13
N GLY A 26 -10.90 -10.41 -13.34
CA GLY A 26 -11.33 -10.84 -12.03
C GLY A 26 -10.25 -10.86 -10.94
N PRO A 27 -10.63 -11.26 -9.71
CA PRO A 27 -9.71 -11.38 -8.58
C PRO A 27 -8.72 -12.53 -8.78
N LEU A 28 -7.42 -12.26 -8.57
CA LEU A 28 -6.36 -13.26 -8.64
C LEU A 28 -5.53 -13.27 -7.34
N ARG A 29 -5.38 -14.44 -6.72
CA ARG A 29 -4.48 -14.66 -5.57
C ARG A 29 -3.30 -15.52 -5.99
N VAL A 30 -2.09 -14.96 -5.88
CA VAL A 30 -0.84 -15.69 -6.16
C VAL A 30 -0.20 -16.11 -4.85
N LEU A 31 -0.15 -17.41 -4.61
CA LEU A 31 0.61 -18.00 -3.50
C LEU A 31 2.01 -18.33 -4.00
N ALA A 32 3.03 -17.68 -3.45
CA ALA A 32 4.40 -17.80 -3.93
C ALA A 32 5.37 -18.00 -2.76
N GLY A 33 6.22 -19.01 -2.88
CA GLY A 33 7.34 -19.24 -1.96
C GLY A 33 8.44 -18.21 -2.12
N ALA A 34 9.45 -18.28 -1.23
CA ALA A 34 10.66 -17.49 -1.39
C ALA A 34 11.37 -17.89 -2.70
N GLY A 35 11.84 -16.89 -3.46
CA GLY A 35 12.63 -17.14 -4.68
C GLY A 35 11.85 -17.55 -5.94
N THR A 36 10.53 -17.79 -5.87
CA THR A 36 9.75 -18.31 -7.02
C THR A 36 9.38 -17.27 -8.09
N GLY A 37 10.02 -16.09 -8.08
CA GLY A 37 9.77 -15.07 -9.09
C GLY A 37 8.43 -14.32 -8.98
N LYS A 38 7.76 -14.31 -7.80
CA LYS A 38 6.54 -13.50 -7.51
C LYS A 38 6.52 -12.14 -8.21
N THR A 39 7.60 -11.36 -8.02
CA THR A 39 7.65 -10.00 -8.54
C THR A 39 7.72 -9.98 -10.06
N ARG A 40 8.39 -10.96 -10.68
CA ARG A 40 8.44 -11.13 -12.13
C ARG A 40 7.06 -11.46 -12.68
N ALA A 41 6.34 -12.41 -12.07
CA ALA A 41 4.98 -12.76 -12.46
C ALA A 41 4.04 -11.54 -12.42
N ILE A 42 4.05 -10.79 -11.31
CA ILE A 42 3.18 -9.61 -11.13
C ILE A 42 3.52 -8.48 -12.11
N THR A 43 4.81 -8.18 -12.31
CA THR A 43 5.22 -7.12 -13.24
C THR A 43 4.93 -7.49 -14.70
N SER A 44 5.10 -8.76 -15.06
CA SER A 44 4.76 -9.25 -16.40
C SER A 44 3.25 -9.26 -16.63
N ARG A 45 2.43 -9.61 -15.63
CA ARG A 45 0.96 -9.48 -15.68
C ARG A 45 0.51 -8.06 -16.00
N ILE A 46 1.04 -7.09 -15.27
CA ILE A 46 0.71 -5.68 -15.47
C ILE A 46 1.15 -5.22 -16.86
N ALA A 47 2.40 -5.51 -17.24
CA ALA A 47 2.93 -5.12 -18.55
C ALA A 47 2.17 -5.77 -19.71
N TYR A 48 1.82 -7.05 -19.59
CA TYR A 48 1.05 -7.78 -20.58
C TYR A 48 -0.36 -7.21 -20.72
N GLY A 49 -1.03 -6.90 -19.61
CA GLY A 49 -2.33 -6.23 -19.62
C GLY A 49 -2.29 -4.86 -20.30
N VAL A 50 -1.22 -4.10 -20.08
CA VAL A 50 -1.00 -2.80 -20.77
C VAL A 50 -0.74 -3.01 -22.26
N ALA A 51 0.14 -3.93 -22.63
CA ALA A 51 0.52 -4.19 -24.03
C ALA A 51 -0.65 -4.71 -24.86
N THR A 52 -1.52 -5.54 -24.26
CA THR A 52 -2.76 -6.05 -24.87
C THR A 52 -3.92 -5.05 -24.82
N ARG A 53 -3.73 -3.88 -24.20
CA ARG A 53 -4.76 -2.85 -23.96
C ARG A 53 -5.97 -3.33 -23.14
N THR A 54 -5.77 -4.38 -22.35
CA THR A 54 -6.79 -4.87 -21.39
C THR A 54 -6.89 -3.94 -20.18
N VAL A 55 -5.81 -3.24 -19.81
CA VAL A 55 -5.81 -2.23 -18.76
C VAL A 55 -5.13 -0.93 -19.22
N VAL A 56 -5.64 0.20 -18.74
CA VAL A 56 -5.03 1.51 -19.01
C VAL A 56 -3.96 1.80 -17.94
N PRO A 57 -2.70 2.12 -18.29
CA PRO A 57 -1.61 2.23 -17.32
C PRO A 57 -1.89 3.16 -16.13
N ASN A 58 -2.49 4.32 -16.38
CA ASN A 58 -2.77 5.33 -15.35
C ASN A 58 -3.92 4.94 -14.40
N GLU A 59 -4.68 3.90 -14.72
CA GLU A 59 -5.74 3.31 -13.88
C GLU A 59 -5.22 2.14 -13.02
N VAL A 60 -3.96 1.71 -13.22
CA VAL A 60 -3.34 0.62 -12.45
C VAL A 60 -2.55 1.17 -11.26
N LEU A 61 -2.80 0.60 -10.08
CA LEU A 61 -2.06 0.88 -8.84
C LEU A 61 -1.39 -0.40 -8.33
N ALA A 62 -0.06 -0.42 -8.33
CA ALA A 62 0.76 -1.42 -7.66
C ALA A 62 1.20 -0.90 -6.28
N VAL A 63 0.80 -1.59 -5.22
CA VAL A 63 1.17 -1.26 -3.83
C VAL A 63 2.15 -2.27 -3.22
N THR A 64 3.07 -1.76 -2.41
CA THR A 64 4.04 -2.56 -1.64
C THR A 64 4.32 -1.93 -0.27
N PHE A 65 5.14 -2.58 0.56
CA PHE A 65 5.40 -2.12 1.92
C PHE A 65 6.55 -1.12 2.03
N THR A 66 7.57 -1.22 1.17
CA THR A 66 8.79 -0.41 1.30
C THR A 66 8.98 0.56 0.13
N THR A 67 9.57 1.72 0.41
CA THR A 67 9.91 2.72 -0.62
C THR A 67 10.86 2.15 -1.66
N ARG A 68 11.83 1.33 -1.23
CA ARG A 68 12.76 0.63 -2.12
C ARG A 68 12.02 -0.29 -3.09
N ALA A 69 11.13 -1.15 -2.59
CA ALA A 69 10.36 -2.05 -3.45
C ALA A 69 9.45 -1.28 -4.42
N ALA A 70 8.89 -0.14 -3.99
CA ALA A 70 8.07 0.70 -4.87
C ALA A 70 8.91 1.32 -6.00
N GLY A 71 10.13 1.75 -5.70
CA GLY A 71 11.10 2.24 -6.69
C GLY A 71 11.51 1.14 -7.68
N GLU A 72 11.87 -0.05 -7.18
CA GLU A 72 12.24 -1.20 -8.02
C GLU A 72 11.08 -1.65 -8.91
N LEU A 73 9.84 -1.70 -8.39
CA LEU A 73 8.65 -2.00 -9.19
C LEU A 73 8.44 -0.98 -10.32
N ARG A 74 8.60 0.31 -10.02
CA ARG A 74 8.46 1.38 -11.02
C ARG A 74 9.49 1.24 -12.15
N GLN A 75 10.75 1.01 -11.81
CA GLN A 75 11.83 0.82 -12.79
C GLN A 75 11.57 -0.41 -13.66
N ARG A 76 11.15 -1.54 -13.06
CA ARG A 76 10.82 -2.76 -13.80
C ARG A 76 9.65 -2.55 -14.75
N LEU A 77 8.56 -1.96 -14.27
CA LEU A 77 7.38 -1.69 -15.11
C LEU A 77 7.72 -0.74 -16.27
N ALA A 78 8.52 0.30 -16.02
CA ALA A 78 9.01 1.17 -17.09
C ALA A 78 9.83 0.41 -18.15
N GLY A 79 10.74 -0.46 -17.71
CA GLY A 79 11.53 -1.31 -18.62
C GLY A 79 10.70 -2.32 -19.43
N LEU A 80 9.50 -2.67 -18.96
CA LEU A 80 8.56 -3.55 -19.66
C LEU A 80 7.52 -2.79 -20.51
N GLY A 81 7.67 -1.48 -20.69
CA GLY A 81 6.72 -0.67 -21.47
C GLY A 81 5.46 -0.24 -20.71
N ALA A 82 5.41 -0.44 -19.39
CA ALA A 82 4.30 -0.08 -18.51
C ALA A 82 4.61 1.12 -17.60
N GLY A 83 5.38 2.10 -18.10
CA GLY A 83 5.85 3.25 -17.31
C GLY A 83 4.76 4.17 -16.76
N GLY A 84 3.55 4.13 -17.32
CA GLY A 84 2.40 4.90 -16.81
C GLY A 84 1.75 4.33 -15.54
N VAL A 85 2.15 3.13 -15.12
CA VAL A 85 1.58 2.47 -13.94
C VAL A 85 2.09 3.09 -12.64
N GLN A 86 1.18 3.32 -11.70
CA GLN A 86 1.54 3.84 -10.39
C GLN A 86 2.10 2.73 -9.49
N ALA A 87 3.37 2.83 -9.10
CA ALA A 87 3.98 1.97 -8.07
C ALA A 87 4.29 2.79 -6.80
N ARG A 88 3.63 2.44 -5.69
CA ARG A 88 3.63 3.20 -4.42
C ARG A 88 3.70 2.28 -3.22
N THR A 89 4.04 2.84 -2.06
CA THR A 89 3.77 2.18 -0.77
C THR A 89 2.31 2.34 -0.37
N PHE A 90 1.79 1.49 0.52
CA PHE A 90 0.46 1.69 1.12
C PHE A 90 0.28 3.12 1.68
N HIS A 91 1.24 3.60 2.47
CA HIS A 91 1.20 4.94 3.06
C HIS A 91 1.22 6.07 2.01
N SER A 92 2.06 5.96 0.98
CA SER A 92 2.14 7.01 -0.06
C SER A 92 0.94 6.99 -1.02
N ALA A 93 0.30 5.83 -1.22
CA ALA A 93 -0.98 5.73 -1.92
C ALA A 93 -2.11 6.37 -1.08
N ALA A 94 -2.20 6.02 0.20
CA ALA A 94 -3.18 6.58 1.12
C ALA A 94 -3.04 8.10 1.27
N LEU A 95 -1.81 8.61 1.45
CA LEU A 95 -1.57 10.04 1.55
C LEU A 95 -1.96 10.80 0.28
N ARG A 96 -1.76 10.22 -0.91
CA ARG A 96 -2.23 10.81 -2.17
C ARG A 96 -3.75 10.92 -2.19
N GLN A 97 -4.45 9.85 -1.79
CA GLN A 97 -5.91 9.88 -1.72
C GLN A 97 -6.40 10.91 -0.70
N ALA A 98 -5.79 10.94 0.49
CA ALA A 98 -6.12 11.92 1.51
C ALA A 98 -5.93 13.36 0.99
N ARG A 99 -4.80 13.68 0.36
CA ARG A 99 -4.56 15.02 -0.21
C ARG A 99 -5.59 15.42 -1.26
N TYR A 100 -6.01 14.47 -2.10
CA TYR A 100 -6.97 14.75 -3.16
C TYR A 100 -8.39 14.97 -2.61
N PHE A 101 -8.85 14.09 -1.71
CA PHE A 101 -10.23 14.10 -1.23
C PHE A 101 -10.45 14.99 0.00
N TRP A 102 -9.41 15.33 0.77
CA TRP A 102 -9.56 16.10 2.00
C TRP A 102 -10.27 17.44 1.80
N PRO A 103 -9.90 18.29 0.83
CA PRO A 103 -10.59 19.56 0.62
C PRO A 103 -12.05 19.39 0.20
N GLN A 104 -12.37 18.26 -0.45
CA GLN A 104 -13.72 17.96 -0.94
C GLN A 104 -14.64 17.47 0.18
N VAL A 105 -14.09 16.70 1.13
CA VAL A 105 -14.86 16.04 2.19
C VAL A 105 -14.92 16.91 3.46
N PHE A 106 -13.80 17.53 3.84
CA PHE A 106 -13.67 18.24 5.12
C PHE A 106 -13.50 19.76 4.97
N GLY A 107 -13.24 20.25 3.75
CA GLY A 107 -12.85 21.64 3.52
C GLY A 107 -11.41 21.93 3.98
N GLY A 108 -10.81 22.97 3.40
CA GLY A 108 -9.45 23.39 3.72
C GLY A 108 -8.37 22.40 3.29
N GLU A 109 -7.15 22.61 3.79
CA GLU A 109 -5.98 21.78 3.46
C GLU A 109 -5.83 20.58 4.40
N LEU A 110 -5.24 19.50 3.89
CA LEU A 110 -4.88 18.34 4.70
C LEU A 110 -3.90 18.78 5.81
N PRO A 111 -4.14 18.41 7.09
CA PRO A 111 -3.23 18.72 8.18
C PRO A 111 -1.82 18.19 7.93
N ALA A 112 -0.82 18.95 8.41
CA ALA A 112 0.56 18.53 8.36
C ALA A 112 0.77 17.21 9.12
N ILE A 113 1.60 16.33 8.56
CA ILE A 113 1.97 15.09 9.23
C ILE A 113 2.87 15.45 10.41
N ALA A 114 2.45 15.06 11.61
CA ALA A 114 3.19 15.34 12.83
C ALA A 114 4.57 14.68 12.81
N ALA A 115 5.61 15.45 13.17
CA ALA A 115 6.98 14.96 13.25
C ALA A 115 7.22 14.04 14.47
N SER A 116 6.41 14.18 15.51
CA SER A 116 6.51 13.36 16.73
C SER A 116 5.13 12.98 17.26
N LYS A 117 4.90 11.67 17.38
CA LYS A 117 3.72 11.12 18.06
C LYS A 117 3.78 11.37 19.57
N ILE A 118 4.97 11.25 20.17
CA ILE A 118 5.18 11.43 21.61
C ILE A 118 4.85 12.86 22.06
N GLY A 119 5.17 13.87 21.25
CA GLY A 119 4.82 15.26 21.54
C GLY A 119 3.31 15.47 21.65
N LEU A 120 2.54 14.93 20.68
CA LEU A 120 1.09 14.98 20.69
C LEU A 120 0.48 14.25 21.89
N LEU A 121 1.04 13.10 22.26
CA LEU A 121 0.57 12.33 23.41
C LEU A 121 0.86 13.03 24.74
N SER A 122 2.03 13.65 24.86
CA SER A 122 2.39 14.45 26.04
C SER A 122 1.45 15.63 26.22
N GLU A 123 1.16 16.35 25.14
CA GLU A 123 0.19 17.46 25.17
C GLU A 123 -1.22 16.97 25.53
N ALA A 124 -1.68 15.86 24.95
CA ALA A 124 -2.97 15.27 25.27
C ALA A 124 -3.06 14.82 26.75
N ALA A 125 -2.01 14.18 27.27
CA ALA A 125 -1.94 13.77 28.68
C ALA A 125 -2.00 14.98 29.63
N ALA A 126 -1.27 16.05 29.31
CA ALA A 126 -1.29 17.29 30.08
C ALA A 126 -2.69 17.93 30.11
N ARG A 127 -3.41 17.94 28.98
CA ARG A 127 -4.82 18.41 28.91
C ARG A 127 -5.76 17.56 29.77
N CYS A 128 -5.48 16.26 29.90
CA CYS A 128 -6.19 15.35 30.80
C CYS A 128 -5.72 15.43 32.27
N ARG A 129 -4.86 16.40 32.62
CA ARG A 129 -4.24 16.55 33.96
C ARG A 129 -3.48 15.30 34.42
N ARG A 130 -2.96 14.51 33.48
CA ARG A 130 -2.15 13.33 33.74
C ARG A 130 -0.69 13.64 33.43
N ARG A 131 0.19 13.42 34.40
CA ARG A 131 1.62 13.32 34.12
C ARG A 131 1.88 11.93 33.57
N ALA A 132 2.41 11.87 32.36
CA ALA A 132 2.86 10.63 31.74
C ALA A 132 4.37 10.69 31.56
N ASP A 133 5.09 9.69 32.05
CA ASP A 133 6.52 9.58 31.79
C ASP A 133 6.81 9.07 30.36
N GLN A 134 8.09 8.96 30.00
CA GLN A 134 8.46 8.53 28.65
C GLN A 134 8.07 7.07 28.34
N ALA A 135 8.02 6.20 29.35
CA ALA A 135 7.61 4.81 29.17
C ALA A 135 6.11 4.74 28.95
N GLU A 136 5.32 5.40 29.79
CA GLU A 136 3.86 5.47 29.64
C GLU A 136 3.47 6.08 28.29
N LEU A 137 4.16 7.12 27.81
CA LEU A 137 3.89 7.71 26.50
C LEU A 137 4.17 6.74 25.34
N ARG A 138 5.16 5.85 25.46
CA ARG A 138 5.42 4.80 24.47
C ARG A 138 4.36 3.70 24.51
N ASP A 139 3.89 3.35 25.70
CA ASP A 139 2.83 2.34 25.87
C ASP A 139 1.53 2.86 25.28
N LEU A 140 1.16 4.12 25.57
CA LEU A 140 0.01 4.78 24.95
C LEU A 140 0.13 4.86 23.42
N ALA A 141 1.33 5.15 22.89
CA ALA A 141 1.56 5.16 21.44
C ALA A 141 1.33 3.77 20.83
N SER A 142 1.85 2.73 21.46
CA SER A 142 1.71 1.34 21.03
C SER A 142 0.24 0.90 21.03
N GLU A 143 -0.50 1.28 22.06
CA GLU A 143 -1.93 0.97 22.19
C GLU A 143 -2.77 1.67 21.11
N ILE A 144 -2.49 2.95 20.84
CA ILE A 144 -3.15 3.69 19.75
C ILE A 144 -2.80 3.06 18.38
N GLU A 145 -1.56 2.62 18.19
CA GLU A 145 -1.16 1.93 16.97
C GLU A 145 -1.88 0.59 16.81
N TRP A 146 -2.00 -0.20 17.87
CA TRP A 146 -2.79 -1.42 17.87
C TRP A 146 -4.25 -1.16 17.53
N ALA A 147 -4.88 -0.17 18.15
CA ALA A 147 -6.25 0.22 17.85
C ALA A 147 -6.42 0.60 16.38
N LYS A 148 -5.49 1.38 15.82
CA LYS A 148 -5.52 1.79 14.41
C LYS A 148 -5.38 0.61 13.44
N VAL A 149 -4.46 -0.32 13.70
CA VAL A 149 -4.23 -1.50 12.84
C VAL A 149 -5.38 -2.49 12.96
N SER A 150 -6.00 -2.58 14.13
CA SER A 150 -7.18 -3.41 14.41
C SER A 150 -8.50 -2.74 13.99
N ASN A 151 -8.43 -1.54 13.38
CA ASN A 151 -9.59 -0.75 12.96
C ASN A 151 -10.61 -0.45 14.09
N VAL A 152 -10.10 -0.29 15.32
CA VAL A 152 -10.87 0.09 16.51
C VAL A 152 -11.04 1.60 16.54
N ARG A 153 -12.29 2.07 16.55
CA ARG A 153 -12.59 3.50 16.66
C ARG A 153 -12.45 3.97 18.10
N PRO A 154 -12.19 5.28 18.33
CA PRO A 154 -12.08 5.82 19.69
C PRO A 154 -13.30 5.54 20.57
N ASP A 155 -14.51 5.63 20.03
CA ASP A 155 -15.75 5.39 20.79
C ASP A 155 -15.93 3.92 21.19
N ASP A 156 -15.41 2.99 20.38
CA ASP A 156 -15.48 1.54 20.62
C ASP A 156 -14.36 1.05 21.56
N TYR A 157 -13.28 1.82 21.67
CA TYR A 157 -12.07 1.43 22.38
C TYR A 157 -12.35 1.01 23.83
N ARG A 158 -13.17 1.78 24.56
CA ARG A 158 -13.46 1.50 25.98
C ARG A 158 -14.12 0.14 26.18
N VAL A 159 -15.01 -0.26 25.27
CA VAL A 159 -15.73 -1.53 25.34
C VAL A 159 -14.78 -2.69 25.04
N LEU A 160 -13.88 -2.52 24.08
CA LEU A 160 -12.94 -3.57 23.66
C LEU A 160 -11.79 -3.75 24.65
N ALA A 161 -11.23 -2.66 25.18
CA ALA A 161 -10.17 -2.71 26.18
C ALA A 161 -10.63 -3.45 27.46
N GLY A 162 -11.89 -3.28 27.86
CA GLY A 162 -12.46 -3.97 29.03
C GLY A 162 -12.67 -5.49 28.84
N ARG A 163 -12.63 -6.01 27.61
CA ARG A 163 -12.76 -7.45 27.31
C ARG A 163 -11.40 -8.17 27.19
N ALA A 164 -10.32 -7.42 27.06
CA ALA A 164 -8.96 -7.94 26.96
C ALA A 164 -8.26 -8.09 28.33
N GLY A 165 -9.00 -7.83 29.42
CA GLY A 165 -8.57 -8.00 30.81
C GLY A 165 -8.94 -9.36 31.38
#